data_AF-A0A6J3M9C4-F1
#
_entry.id   AF-A0A6J3M9C4-F1
#
_cell.length_a   1.000
_cell.length_b   1.000
_cell.length_c   1.000
_cell.angle_alpha   90.00
_cell.angle_beta   90.00
_cell.angle_gamma   90.00
#
_symmetry.space_group_name_H-M   'P 1'
#
loop_
_entity.id
_entity.type
_entity.pdbx_description
1 polymer ?
#
loop_
_entity_poly.entity_id
_entity_poly.type
_entity_poly.pdbx_seq_one_letter_code
_entity_poly.pdbx_strand_id
1 'polypeptide(L)'
;MGARPRSLHLLELPYDIRHLIYQHLFPPEAQIYIQVDLRSSLCHRLAPPEQHEFPTSLLRASRQLHEEASAYLHSIYVFNIIGTKQDCLIVYENFLNMMRRHARPGCEPCATAFSNGPHSSTMCISLHSGAGATAMVRRRQRGKQMRIEDVRREVQKEANLYHGSSQWLRTCLHDVRLGTATIFWILSALVTVVALAFASSAAYAH
;
A
#
# COMPACT_ATOMS: atom_id res chain seq x y z
N MET A 1 59.92 -6.60 -9.42
CA MET A 1 58.67 -6.27 -10.15
C MET A 1 57.54 -7.10 -9.57
N GLY A 2 56.76 -6.55 -8.64
CA GLY A 2 55.60 -7.25 -8.08
C GLY A 2 54.50 -7.31 -9.13
N ALA A 3 54.06 -8.52 -9.49
CA ALA A 3 52.89 -8.69 -10.34
C ALA A 3 51.71 -7.97 -9.68
N ARG A 4 51.11 -7.00 -10.37
CA ARG A 4 49.85 -6.40 -9.92
C ARG A 4 48.86 -7.55 -9.74
N PRO A 5 48.22 -7.70 -8.56
CA PRO A 5 47.17 -8.70 -8.42
C PRO A 5 46.13 -8.43 -9.49
N ARG A 6 45.89 -9.40 -10.38
CA ARG A 6 44.79 -9.32 -11.34
C ARG A 6 43.52 -9.21 -10.51
N SER A 7 42.76 -8.14 -10.70
CA SER A 7 41.47 -7.98 -10.04
C SER A 7 40.57 -9.13 -10.48
N LEU A 8 40.34 -10.09 -9.59
CA LEU A 8 39.39 -11.16 -9.82
C LEU A 8 38.00 -10.53 -9.95
N HIS A 9 37.38 -10.69 -11.12
CA HIS A 9 36.00 -10.24 -11.30
C HIS A 9 35.05 -11.26 -10.70
N LEU A 10 34.02 -10.80 -9.98
CA LEU A 10 33.05 -11.68 -9.31
C LEU A 10 32.43 -12.72 -10.26
N LEU A 11 32.21 -12.36 -11.53
CA LEU A 11 31.65 -13.24 -12.56
C LEU A 11 32.61 -14.33 -13.05
N GLU A 12 33.92 -14.19 -12.83
CA GLU A 12 34.93 -15.20 -13.19
C GLU A 12 34.96 -16.36 -12.18
N LEU A 13 34.40 -16.16 -10.99
CA LEU A 13 34.29 -17.22 -9.98
C LEU A 13 33.26 -18.27 -10.42
N PRO A 14 33.45 -19.57 -10.13
CA PRO A 14 32.42 -20.59 -10.31
C PRO A 14 31.12 -20.24 -9.59
N TYR A 15 29.99 -20.68 -10.15
CA TYR A 15 28.66 -20.38 -9.60
C TYR A 15 28.54 -20.76 -8.12
N ASP A 16 29.08 -21.90 -7.71
CA ASP A 16 29.00 -22.37 -6.32
C ASP A 16 29.66 -21.40 -5.34
N ILE A 17 30.79 -20.79 -5.73
CA ILE A 17 31.46 -19.77 -4.93
C ILE A 17 30.63 -18.48 -4.91
N ARG A 18 30.09 -18.06 -6.07
CA ARG A 18 29.19 -16.89 -6.12
C ARG A 18 27.95 -17.10 -5.26
N HIS A 19 27.41 -18.32 -5.24
CA HIS A 19 26.27 -18.71 -4.43
C HIS A 19 26.58 -18.60 -2.93
N LEU A 20 27.76 -19.05 -2.48
CA LEU A 20 28.21 -18.85 -1.09
C LEU A 20 28.36 -17.37 -0.76
N ILE A 21 28.86 -16.55 -1.69
CA ILE A 21 28.91 -15.10 -1.53
C ILE A 21 27.50 -14.52 -1.38
N TYR A 22 26.54 -14.97 -2.21
CA TYR A 22 25.15 -14.54 -2.09
C TYR A 22 24.51 -14.96 -0.76
N GLN A 23 24.79 -16.17 -0.26
CA GLN A 23 24.33 -16.61 1.06
C GLN A 23 24.83 -15.71 2.19
N HIS A 24 26.08 -15.24 2.09
CA HIS A 24 26.65 -14.34 3.07
C HIS A 24 26.07 -12.91 2.95
N LEU A 25 25.90 -12.41 1.72
CA LEU A 25 25.39 -11.07 1.43
C LEU A 25 23.88 -10.92 1.69
N PHE A 26 23.14 -12.00 1.50
CA PHE A 26 21.70 -12.08 1.67
C PHE A 26 21.40 -13.12 2.76
N PRO A 27 21.52 -12.73 4.04
CA PRO A 27 21.38 -13.66 5.15
C PRO A 27 19.99 -14.32 5.12
N PRO A 28 19.89 -15.61 5.45
CA PRO A 28 18.69 -16.41 5.30
C PRO A 28 17.58 -16.03 6.30
N GLU A 29 17.74 -14.98 7.11
CA GLU A 29 16.71 -14.51 8.03
C GLU A 29 15.61 -13.74 7.29
N ALA A 30 14.39 -14.25 7.43
CA ALA A 30 13.69 -14.67 6.23
C ALA A 30 12.47 -13.81 5.85
N GLN A 31 12.34 -12.60 6.42
CA GLN A 31 11.17 -11.76 6.21
C GLN A 31 11.55 -10.31 6.01
N ILE A 32 11.14 -9.75 4.87
CA ILE A 32 11.33 -8.33 4.53
C ILE A 32 9.99 -7.65 4.73
N TYR A 33 9.92 -6.69 5.64
CA TYR A 33 8.71 -5.91 5.87
C TYR A 33 8.76 -4.62 5.06
N ILE A 34 7.69 -4.33 4.33
CA ILE A 34 7.54 -3.16 3.46
C ILE A 34 6.30 -2.42 3.92
N GLN A 35 6.48 -1.28 4.58
CA GLN A 35 5.39 -0.38 4.90
C GLN A 35 5.02 0.42 3.65
N VAL A 36 3.75 0.36 3.29
CA VAL A 36 3.17 1.10 2.17
C VAL A 36 2.29 2.20 2.72
N ASP A 37 2.56 3.42 2.27
CA ASP A 37 1.69 4.57 2.46
C ASP A 37 1.60 5.34 1.14
N LEU A 38 0.47 5.22 0.46
CA LEU A 38 0.27 5.91 -0.83
C LEU A 38 0.11 7.42 -0.67
N ARG A 39 -0.18 7.93 0.54
CA ARG A 39 -0.27 9.38 0.77
C ARG A 39 1.10 10.04 0.67
N SER A 40 2.14 9.37 1.14
CA SER A 40 3.52 9.81 1.01
C SER A 40 4.18 9.37 -0.30
N SER A 41 3.51 8.54 -1.12
CA SER A 41 4.07 7.91 -2.32
C SER A 41 5.35 7.10 -2.06
N LEU A 42 5.58 6.68 -0.81
CA LEU A 42 6.80 6.01 -0.39
C LEU A 42 6.50 4.61 0.14
N CYS A 43 7.37 3.67 -0.24
CA CYS A 43 7.43 2.35 0.38
C CYS A 43 8.67 2.32 1.28
N HIS A 44 8.47 2.13 2.58
CA HIS A 44 9.55 2.06 3.55
C HIS A 44 9.84 0.61 3.91
N ARG A 45 11.08 0.17 3.70
CA ARG A 45 11.52 -1.11 4.29
C ARG A 45 11.57 -0.93 5.81
N LEU A 46 10.84 -1.77 6.53
CA LEU A 46 10.97 -1.91 7.96
C LEU A 46 12.07 -2.97 8.22
N ALA A 47 13.28 -2.50 8.47
CA ALA A 47 14.40 -3.33 8.88
C ALA A 47 14.70 -3.05 10.37
N PRO A 48 14.92 -4.08 11.20
CA PRO A 48 15.58 -3.90 12.49
C PRO A 48 16.92 -3.19 12.30
N PRO A 49 17.35 -2.33 13.25
CA PRO A 49 18.61 -1.60 13.15
C PRO A 49 19.85 -2.50 13.03
N GLU A 50 19.74 -3.77 13.42
CA GLU A 50 20.80 -4.78 13.34
C GLU A 50 20.89 -5.48 11.97
N GLN A 51 19.86 -5.34 11.12
CA GLN A 51 19.89 -5.94 9.78
C GLN A 51 20.68 -5.05 8.82
N HIS A 52 21.75 -5.63 8.25
CA HIS A 52 22.55 -4.99 7.21
C HIS A 52 21.67 -4.45 6.07
N GLU A 53 22.05 -3.27 5.56
CA GLU A 53 21.48 -2.73 4.33
C GLU A 53 21.56 -3.79 3.23
N PHE A 54 20.49 -3.94 2.45
CA PHE A 54 20.56 -4.85 1.30
C PHE A 54 21.70 -4.36 0.40
N PRO A 55 22.62 -5.24 -0.04
CA PRO A 55 23.73 -4.85 -0.91
C PRO A 55 23.21 -4.56 -2.32
N THR A 56 22.51 -3.43 -2.45
CA THR A 56 21.91 -2.95 -3.70
C THR A 56 22.97 -2.57 -4.71
N SER A 57 24.21 -2.31 -4.27
CA SER A 57 25.38 -2.13 -5.12
C SER A 57 25.63 -3.35 -6.02
N LEU A 58 25.48 -4.57 -5.49
CA LEU A 58 25.61 -5.80 -6.26
C LEU A 58 24.52 -5.93 -7.32
N LEU A 59 23.29 -5.56 -6.98
CA LEU A 59 22.14 -5.55 -7.89
C LEU A 59 22.27 -4.49 -9.00
N ARG A 60 23.16 -3.51 -8.84
CA ARG A 60 23.40 -2.42 -9.81
C ARG A 60 24.69 -2.59 -10.61
N ALA A 61 25.56 -3.53 -10.23
CA ALA A 61 26.90 -3.64 -10.79
C ALA A 61 26.92 -4.12 -12.26
N SER A 62 26.13 -5.15 -12.58
CA SER A 62 25.98 -5.64 -13.96
C SER A 62 24.63 -6.33 -14.15
N ARG A 63 24.18 -6.42 -15.41
CA ARG A 63 22.93 -7.11 -15.75
C ARG A 63 22.94 -8.58 -15.33
N GLN A 64 24.06 -9.27 -15.57
CA GLN A 64 24.17 -10.69 -15.22
C GLN A 64 24.14 -10.91 -13.70
N LEU A 65 24.88 -10.08 -12.94
CA LEU A 65 24.83 -10.15 -11.47
C LEU A 65 23.45 -9.77 -10.94
N HIS A 66 22.78 -8.81 -11.57
CA HIS A 66 21.42 -8.45 -11.24
C HIS A 66 20.46 -9.63 -11.43
N GLU A 67 20.53 -10.33 -12.56
CA GLU A 67 19.68 -11.49 -12.84
C GLU A 67 19.94 -12.63 -11.83
N GLU A 68 21.21 -12.98 -11.57
CA GLU A 68 21.57 -14.04 -10.61
C GLU A 68 21.16 -13.71 -9.17
N ALA A 69 21.50 -12.50 -8.70
CA ALA A 69 21.24 -12.09 -7.33
C ALA A 69 19.75 -11.79 -7.08
N SER A 70 19.03 -11.24 -8.06
CA SER A 70 17.57 -11.04 -7.94
C SER A 70 16.84 -12.37 -7.87
N ALA A 71 17.25 -13.35 -8.68
CA ALA A 71 16.68 -14.69 -8.60
C ALA A 71 16.93 -15.37 -7.26
N TYR A 72 18.11 -15.16 -6.67
CA TYR A 72 18.41 -15.60 -5.31
C TYR A 72 17.48 -14.91 -4.30
N LEU A 73 17.45 -13.57 -4.29
CA LEU A 73 16.66 -12.74 -3.37
C LEU A 73 15.17 -13.11 -3.39
N HIS A 74 14.54 -13.13 -4.57
CA HIS A 74 13.10 -13.37 -4.67
C HIS A 74 12.70 -14.84 -4.39
N SER A 75 13.66 -15.77 -4.35
CA SER A 75 13.44 -17.18 -4.03
C SER A 75 13.50 -17.54 -2.55
N ILE A 76 14.12 -16.68 -1.73
CA ILE A 76 14.44 -17.02 -0.34
C ILE A 76 13.63 -16.18 0.66
N TYR A 77 13.37 -14.92 0.34
CA TYR A 77 12.68 -14.02 1.26
C TYR A 77 11.16 -14.08 1.14
N VAL A 78 10.48 -13.96 2.29
CA VAL A 78 9.07 -13.58 2.35
C VAL A 78 8.96 -12.06 2.40
N PHE A 79 8.31 -11.46 1.42
CA PHE A 79 8.03 -10.01 1.40
C PHE A 79 6.68 -9.74 2.05
N ASN A 80 6.67 -9.05 3.17
CA ASN A 80 5.50 -8.68 3.95
C ASN A 80 5.15 -7.22 3.67
N ILE A 81 4.18 -7.00 2.79
CA ILE A 81 3.62 -5.68 2.52
C ILE A 81 2.65 -5.35 3.65
N ILE A 82 2.84 -4.23 4.35
CA ILE A 82 2.01 -3.79 5.48
C ILE A 82 1.51 -2.37 5.20
N GLY A 83 0.24 -2.11 5.45
CA GLY A 83 -0.35 -0.79 5.26
C GLY A 83 -1.85 -0.83 5.40
N THR A 84 -2.54 0.15 4.81
CA THR A 84 -3.99 0.08 4.69
C THR A 84 -4.39 -1.02 3.71
N LYS A 85 -5.62 -1.54 3.82
CA LYS A 85 -6.13 -2.57 2.90
C LYS A 85 -6.08 -2.12 1.45
N GLN A 86 -6.50 -0.89 1.18
CA GLN A 86 -6.47 -0.30 -0.16
C GLN A 86 -5.04 -0.20 -0.70
N ASP A 87 -4.11 0.34 0.09
CA ASP A 87 -2.73 0.55 -0.35
C ASP A 87 -2.01 -0.77 -0.62
N CYS A 88 -2.21 -1.76 0.26
CA CYS A 88 -1.66 -3.10 0.08
C CYS A 88 -2.17 -3.74 -1.21
N LEU A 89 -3.47 -3.62 -1.50
CA LEU A 89 -4.09 -4.16 -2.71
C LEU A 89 -3.58 -3.51 -4.00
N ILE A 90 -3.24 -2.21 -3.98
CA ILE A 90 -2.66 -1.53 -5.14
C ILE A 90 -1.22 -1.99 -5.38
N VAL A 91 -0.43 -2.12 -4.31
CA VAL A 91 1.01 -2.33 -4.44
C VAL A 91 1.39 -3.80 -4.64
N TYR A 92 0.66 -4.74 -4.05
CA TYR A 92 1.08 -6.15 -4.08
C TYR A 92 1.15 -6.74 -5.49
N GLU A 93 0.30 -6.30 -6.43
CA GLU A 93 0.32 -6.82 -7.81
C GLU A 93 1.64 -6.49 -8.52
N ASN A 94 2.13 -5.27 -8.33
CA ASN A 94 3.41 -4.84 -8.90
C ASN A 94 4.57 -5.66 -8.33
N PHE A 95 4.56 -5.91 -7.01
CA PHE A 95 5.56 -6.76 -6.37
C PHE A 95 5.45 -8.21 -6.82
N LEU A 96 4.23 -8.74 -6.96
CA LEU A 96 4.00 -10.10 -7.42
C LEU A 96 4.50 -10.29 -8.85
N ASN A 97 4.24 -9.32 -9.74
CA ASN A 97 4.74 -9.33 -11.12
C ASN A 97 6.28 -9.17 -11.19
N MET A 98 6.87 -8.36 -10.32
CA MET A 98 8.33 -8.30 -10.15
C MET A 98 8.88 -9.65 -9.72
N MET A 99 8.30 -10.29 -8.70
CA MET A 99 8.73 -11.61 -8.26
C MET A 99 8.60 -12.65 -9.38
N ARG A 100 7.51 -12.66 -10.16
CA ARG A 100 7.36 -13.57 -11.31
C ARG A 100 8.48 -13.42 -12.34
N ARG A 101 8.90 -12.19 -12.63
CA ARG A 101 9.97 -11.91 -13.62
C ARG A 101 11.34 -12.42 -13.19
N HIS A 102 11.60 -12.45 -11.88
CA HIS A 102 12.91 -12.80 -11.34
C HIS A 102 12.93 -14.13 -10.60
N ALA A 103 11.79 -14.75 -10.32
CA ALA A 103 11.73 -16.04 -9.66
C ALA A 103 12.40 -17.13 -10.53
N ARG A 104 12.92 -18.16 -9.86
CA ARG A 104 13.51 -19.31 -10.55
C ARG A 104 12.43 -20.02 -11.40
N PRO A 105 12.80 -20.55 -12.58
CA PRO A 105 11.90 -21.36 -13.38
C PRO A 105 11.27 -22.49 -12.56
N GLY A 106 9.94 -22.63 -12.60
CA GLY A 106 9.19 -23.64 -11.85
C GLY A 106 8.79 -23.23 -10.42
N CYS A 107 9.16 -22.03 -9.95
CA CYS A 107 8.70 -21.50 -8.66
C CYS A 107 7.67 -20.38 -8.88
N GLU A 108 6.38 -20.73 -8.84
CA GLU A 108 5.31 -19.73 -8.87
C GLU A 108 5.24 -18.94 -7.56
N PRO A 109 5.25 -17.59 -7.60
CA PRO A 109 5.11 -16.79 -6.41
C PRO A 109 3.66 -16.81 -5.92
N CYS A 110 3.51 -16.97 -4.61
CA CYS A 110 2.24 -17.04 -3.89
C CYS A 110 2.04 -15.79 -3.03
N ALA A 111 0.80 -15.32 -2.99
CA ALA A 111 0.38 -14.20 -2.15
C ALA A 111 -0.64 -14.68 -1.10
N THR A 112 -0.39 -14.35 0.16
CA THR A 112 -1.29 -14.67 1.28
C THR A 112 -1.63 -13.41 2.04
N ALA A 113 -2.92 -13.09 2.17
CA ALA A 113 -3.39 -11.94 2.92
C ALA A 113 -3.67 -12.30 4.39
N PHE A 114 -3.31 -11.38 5.29
CA PHE A 114 -3.52 -11.45 6.72
C PHE A 114 -4.20 -10.16 7.19
N SER A 115 -5.38 -10.27 7.78
CA SER A 115 -6.11 -9.13 8.36
C SER A 115 -6.01 -9.15 9.88
N ASN A 116 -6.07 -7.97 10.50
CA ASN A 116 -6.13 -7.83 11.96
C ASN A 116 -7.55 -8.05 12.53
N GLY A 117 -8.53 -8.34 11.67
CA GLY A 117 -9.91 -8.63 12.06
C GLY A 117 -10.94 -7.85 11.23
N PRO A 118 -12.24 -8.06 11.51
CA PRO A 118 -13.32 -7.30 10.91
C PRO A 118 -13.15 -5.81 11.22
N HIS A 119 -13.41 -4.93 10.24
CA HIS A 119 -13.33 -3.46 10.39
C HIS A 119 -11.92 -2.88 10.61
N SER A 120 -10.87 -3.70 10.62
CA SER A 120 -9.51 -3.17 10.61
C SER A 120 -9.23 -2.49 9.27
N SER A 121 -8.72 -1.26 9.29
CA SER A 121 -8.28 -0.57 8.07
C SER A 121 -6.93 -1.08 7.56
N THR A 122 -6.18 -1.82 8.39
CA THR A 122 -4.83 -2.29 8.09
C THR A 122 -4.76 -3.79 7.83
N MET A 123 -3.78 -4.19 7.03
CA MET A 123 -3.54 -5.59 6.72
C MET A 123 -2.07 -5.84 6.39
N CYS A 124 -1.73 -7.12 6.20
CA CYS A 124 -0.48 -7.54 5.62
C CYS A 124 -0.70 -8.50 4.45
N ILE A 125 0.05 -8.34 3.37
CA ILE A 125 0.12 -9.31 2.27
C ILE A 125 1.54 -9.89 2.26
N SER A 126 1.66 -11.19 2.51
CA SER A 126 2.91 -11.93 2.39
C SER A 126 3.06 -12.50 0.98
N LEU A 127 4.10 -12.08 0.28
CA LEU A 127 4.52 -12.61 -1.02
C LEU A 127 5.74 -13.51 -0.82
N HIS A 128 5.75 -14.67 -1.45
CA HIS A 128 6.85 -15.62 -1.35
C HIS A 128 6.91 -16.52 -2.58
N SER A 129 8.06 -17.12 -2.85
CA SER A 129 8.18 -18.20 -3.83
C SER A 129 8.89 -19.40 -3.20
N GLY A 130 8.50 -20.61 -3.60
CA GLY A 130 9.10 -21.86 -3.10
C GLY A 130 8.58 -22.35 -1.74
N ALA A 131 8.81 -23.65 -1.48
CA ALA A 131 8.22 -24.38 -0.36
C ALA A 131 8.74 -23.94 1.03
N GLY A 132 10.03 -23.56 1.14
CA GLY A 132 10.61 -23.12 2.41
C GLY A 132 9.95 -21.85 2.94
N ALA A 133 9.72 -20.88 2.05
CA ALA A 133 9.05 -19.63 2.39
C ALA A 133 7.56 -19.86 2.75
N THR A 134 6.89 -20.82 2.10
CA THR A 134 5.53 -21.23 2.46
C THR A 134 5.45 -21.77 3.90
N ALA A 135 6.42 -22.59 4.32
CA ALA A 135 6.46 -23.10 5.68
C ALA A 135 6.56 -21.98 6.72
N MET A 136 7.31 -20.92 6.40
CA MET A 136 7.41 -19.76 7.29
C MET A 136 6.14 -18.93 7.35
N VAL A 137 5.48 -18.70 6.21
CA VAL A 137 4.19 -17.99 6.16
C VAL A 137 3.14 -18.76 6.98
N ARG A 138 3.16 -20.10 6.93
CA ARG A 138 2.28 -20.95 7.76
C ARG A 138 2.60 -20.89 9.26
N ARG A 139 3.87 -20.72 9.63
CA ARG A 139 4.29 -20.53 11.03
C ARG A 139 3.91 -19.15 11.58
N ARG A 140 3.48 -18.22 10.73
CA ARG A 140 3.04 -16.89 11.17
C ARG A 140 1.76 -17.00 12.00
N GLN A 141 1.87 -16.73 13.30
CA GLN A 141 0.74 -16.71 14.25
C GLN A 141 0.06 -15.33 14.35
N ARG A 142 0.21 -14.46 13.34
CA ARG A 142 -0.27 -13.07 13.39
C ARG A 142 -1.32 -12.80 12.32
N GLY A 143 -2.48 -12.31 12.75
CA GLY A 143 -3.61 -11.98 11.90
C GLY A 143 -4.44 -13.20 11.48
N LYS A 144 -5.66 -12.94 11.01
CA LYS A 144 -6.54 -13.94 10.40
C LYS A 144 -6.20 -14.03 8.91
N GLN A 145 -5.84 -15.23 8.46
CA GLN A 145 -5.62 -15.47 7.03
C GLN A 145 -6.93 -15.24 6.27
N MET A 146 -6.85 -14.49 5.17
CA MET A 146 -7.97 -14.17 4.29
C MET A 146 -7.57 -14.40 2.84
N ARG A 147 -8.55 -14.65 1.97
CA ARG A 147 -8.34 -14.63 0.53
C ARG A 147 -8.28 -13.19 0.05
N ILE A 148 -7.47 -12.92 -0.96
CA ILE A 148 -7.30 -11.56 -1.51
C ILE A 148 -8.62 -11.04 -2.08
N GLU A 149 -9.43 -11.92 -2.68
CA GLU A 149 -10.75 -11.59 -3.22
C GLU A 149 -11.71 -11.11 -2.12
N ASP A 150 -11.64 -11.71 -0.93
CA ASP A 150 -12.48 -11.32 0.20
C ASP A 150 -12.08 -9.94 0.73
N VAL A 151 -10.78 -9.65 0.77
CA VAL A 151 -10.28 -8.31 1.13
C VAL A 151 -10.73 -7.27 0.11
N ARG A 152 -10.63 -7.56 -1.20
CA ARG A 152 -11.13 -6.65 -2.24
C ARG A 152 -12.62 -6.35 -2.09
N ARG A 153 -13.43 -7.36 -1.76
CA ARG A 153 -14.87 -7.18 -1.50
C ARG A 153 -15.12 -6.30 -0.29
N GLU A 154 -14.38 -6.49 0.80
CA GLU A 154 -14.50 -5.67 2.01
C GLU A 154 -14.19 -4.19 1.71
N VAL A 155 -13.08 -3.95 1.03
CA VAL A 155 -12.66 -2.60 0.62
C VAL A 155 -13.67 -1.94 -0.32
N GLN A 156 -14.21 -2.67 -1.29
CA GLN A 156 -15.26 -2.15 -2.18
C GLN A 156 -16.55 -1.81 -1.42
N LYS A 157 -16.92 -2.65 -0.44
CA LYS A 157 -18.11 -2.41 0.39
C LYS A 157 -17.94 -1.16 1.24
N GLU A 158 -16.77 -0.97 1.85
CA GLU A 158 -16.43 0.24 2.60
C GLU A 158 -16.47 1.48 1.70
N ALA A 159 -15.88 1.43 0.51
CA ALA A 159 -15.91 2.54 -0.45
C ALA A 159 -17.36 2.94 -0.83
N ASN A 160 -18.23 1.95 -1.08
CA ASN A 160 -19.63 2.18 -1.41
C ASN A 160 -20.41 2.81 -0.24
N LEU A 161 -20.15 2.39 1.00
CA LEU A 161 -20.76 2.96 2.21
C LEU A 161 -20.33 4.43 2.43
N TYR A 162 -19.06 4.75 2.19
CA TYR A 162 -18.55 6.12 2.25
C TYR A 162 -19.13 7.00 1.12
N HIS A 163 -19.28 6.45 -0.09
CA HIS A 163 -19.90 7.19 -1.19
C HIS A 163 -21.38 7.49 -0.93
N GLY A 164 -22.13 6.52 -0.40
CA GLY A 164 -23.54 6.71 -0.05
C GLY A 164 -23.75 7.70 1.09
N SER A 165 -22.92 7.64 2.14
CA SER A 165 -23.02 8.56 3.28
C SER A 165 -22.60 9.99 2.95
N SER A 166 -21.57 10.16 2.11
CA SER A 166 -21.15 11.50 1.64
C SER A 166 -22.15 12.14 0.68
N GLN A 167 -22.82 11.35 -0.17
CA GLN A 167 -23.93 11.83 -0.99
C GLN A 167 -25.11 12.28 -0.10
N TRP A 168 -25.51 11.47 0.88
CA TRP A 168 -26.59 11.83 1.81
C TRP A 168 -26.28 13.12 2.59
N LEU A 169 -25.05 13.27 3.12
CA LEU A 169 -24.63 14.50 3.81
C LEU A 169 -24.69 15.73 2.89
N ARG A 170 -24.31 15.59 1.61
CA ARG A 170 -24.42 16.68 0.63
C ARG A 170 -25.88 17.04 0.35
N THR A 171 -26.77 16.05 0.24
CA THR A 171 -28.21 16.30 0.04
C THR A 171 -28.81 17.02 1.25
N CYS A 172 -28.53 16.56 2.48
CA CYS A 172 -29.01 17.23 3.69
C CYS A 172 -28.47 18.67 3.84
N LEU A 173 -27.20 18.90 3.54
CA LEU A 173 -26.61 20.24 3.56
C LEU A 173 -27.22 21.16 2.49
N HIS A 174 -27.57 20.61 1.33
CA HIS A 174 -28.24 21.34 0.27
C HIS A 174 -29.68 21.72 0.68
N ASP A 175 -30.42 20.80 1.28
CA ASP A 175 -31.79 21.03 1.75
C ASP A 175 -31.85 22.04 2.90
N VAL A 176 -30.88 22.01 3.81
CA VAL A 176 -30.74 23.03 4.87
C VAL A 176 -30.46 24.41 4.27
N ARG A 177 -29.57 24.51 3.27
CA ARG A 177 -29.30 25.77 2.58
C ARG A 177 -30.54 26.33 1.88
N LEU A 178 -31.28 25.49 1.16
CA LEU A 178 -32.54 25.88 0.52
C LEU A 178 -33.58 26.36 1.55
N GLY A 179 -33.73 25.64 2.66
CA GLY A 179 -34.63 26.04 3.75
C GLY A 179 -34.25 27.38 4.38
N THR A 180 -32.96 27.65 4.60
CA THR A 180 -32.54 28.96 5.13
C THR A 180 -32.75 30.10 4.13
N ALA A 181 -32.58 29.84 2.83
CA ALA A 181 -32.79 30.83 1.79
C ALA A 181 -34.28 31.21 1.65
N THR A 182 -35.19 30.24 1.73
CA THR A 182 -36.64 30.53 1.66
C THR A 182 -37.13 31.31 2.87
N ILE A 183 -36.65 30.98 4.07
CA ILE A 183 -36.97 31.74 5.30
C ILE A 183 -36.48 33.19 5.17
N PHE A 184 -35.26 33.40 4.65
CA PHE A 184 -34.73 34.75 4.43
C PHE A 184 -35.56 35.57 3.45
N TRP A 185 -36.00 34.97 2.34
CA TRP A 185 -36.89 35.61 1.37
C TRP A 185 -38.25 35.99 1.97
N ILE A 186 -38.85 35.10 2.77
CA ILE A 186 -40.13 35.36 3.45
C ILE A 186 -39.98 36.52 4.43
N LEU A 187 -38.92 36.53 5.24
CA LEU A 187 -38.64 37.61 6.19
C LEU A 187 -38.39 38.94 5.49
N SER A 188 -37.62 38.95 4.40
CA SER A 188 -37.36 40.14 3.60
C SER A 188 -38.66 40.71 2.99
N ALA A 189 -39.51 39.85 2.42
CA ALA A 189 -40.81 40.26 1.90
C ALA A 189 -41.70 40.85 2.99
N LEU A 190 -41.73 40.24 4.18
CA LEU A 190 -42.54 40.72 5.31
C LEU A 190 -42.07 42.09 5.81
N VAL A 191 -40.76 42.30 5.93
CA VAL A 191 -40.18 43.62 6.28
C VAL A 191 -40.54 44.68 5.24
N THR A 192 -40.52 44.32 3.96
CA THR A 192 -40.86 45.25 2.87
C THR A 192 -42.34 45.65 2.92
N VAL A 193 -43.24 44.70 3.17
CA VAL A 193 -44.69 44.97 3.32
C VAL A 193 -44.95 45.86 4.53
N VAL A 194 -44.30 45.58 5.66
CA VAL A 194 -44.44 46.41 6.88
C VAL A 194 -43.93 47.83 6.62
N ALA A 195 -42.77 47.99 5.99
CA ALA A 195 -42.21 49.30 5.65
C ALA A 195 -43.14 50.11 4.71
N LEU A 196 -43.73 49.45 3.70
CA LEU A 196 -44.69 50.06 2.79
C LEU A 196 -45.97 50.52 3.52
N ALA A 197 -46.49 49.70 4.44
CA ALA A 197 -47.68 50.04 5.23
C ALA A 197 -47.44 51.27 6.14
N PHE A 198 -46.26 51.37 6.75
CA PHE A 198 -45.87 52.55 7.53
C PHE A 198 -45.71 53.80 6.66
N ALA A 199 -45.09 53.67 5.48
CA ALA A 199 -44.93 54.78 4.55
C ALA A 199 -46.28 55.31 4.04
N SER A 200 -47.23 54.43 3.73
CA SER A 200 -48.59 54.84 3.33
C SER A 200 -49.34 55.52 4.47
N SER A 201 -49.19 55.03 5.72
CA SER A 201 -49.84 55.64 6.88
C SER A 201 -49.33 57.05 7.16
N ALA A 202 -48.03 57.30 6.94
CA ALA A 202 -47.43 58.63 7.07
C ALA A 202 -47.89 59.59 5.95
N ALA A 203 -48.13 59.08 4.74
CA ALA A 203 -48.58 59.89 3.61
C ALA A 203 -50.04 60.38 3.74
N TYR A 204 -50.89 59.69 4.50
CA TYR A 204 -52.28 60.10 4.77
C TYR A 204 -52.43 61.05 5.96
N ALA A 205 -51.36 61.34 6.70
CA ALA A 205 -51.38 62.21 7.89
C ALA A 205 -51.06 63.69 7.58
N HIS A 206 -50.94 64.06 6.31
CA HIS A 206 -50.78 65.43 5.81
C HIS A 206 -51.97 65.83 4.93
#